data_AF-A0A967I6D3-F1
#
_entry.id   AF-A0A967I6D3-F1
#
_cell.length_a   1.000
_cell.length_b   1.000
_cell.length_c   1.000
_cell.angle_alpha   90.00
_cell.angle_beta   90.00
_cell.angle_gamma   90.00
#
_symmetry.space_group_name_H-M   'P 1'
#
loop_
_entity.id
_entity.type
_entity.pdbx_description
1 polymer ?
#
loop_
_entity_poly.entity_id
_entity_poly.type
_entity_poly.pdbx_seq_one_letter_code
_entity_poly.pdbx_strand_id
1 'polypeptide(L)'
;MAVLVDAKRLRPIQDLHTWSPDCMVAADDSFELRDESLLITDPIHLGETVNASTDPSASYVQRRGLTVTYYGGKASCPVLWRNPYLVLPLSLSLQKKFSLPADTETLAEKISCHSGSLLFLPLATDMPRSLRDQINWICTDQNGAKIKLAAGTYRVFYEQLEFPPGSKKELYRNIVAQKQ
;
A
#
# COMPACT_ATOMS: atom_id res chain seq x y z
N MET A 1 -9.95 -24.34 -6.25
CA MET A 1 -9.66 -23.58 -5.01
C MET A 1 -9.56 -22.12 -5.39
N ALA A 2 -10.20 -21.21 -4.66
CA ALA A 2 -10.02 -19.77 -4.90
C ALA A 2 -8.57 -19.38 -4.55
N VAL A 3 -7.94 -18.61 -5.43
CA VAL A 3 -6.58 -18.09 -5.24
C VAL A 3 -6.72 -16.62 -4.88
N LEU A 4 -6.02 -16.17 -3.83
CA LEU A 4 -6.08 -14.75 -3.40
C LEU A 4 -5.34 -13.85 -4.39
N VAL A 5 -4.17 -14.29 -4.88
CA VAL A 5 -3.32 -13.59 -5.85
C VAL A 5 -2.79 -14.60 -6.87
N ASP A 6 -2.90 -14.27 -8.16
CA ASP A 6 -2.22 -15.05 -9.21
C ASP A 6 -0.89 -14.39 -9.56
N ALA A 7 0.22 -15.07 -9.26
CA ALA A 7 1.57 -14.60 -9.53
C ALA A 7 1.80 -14.22 -11.01
N LYS A 8 1.12 -14.87 -11.96
CA LYS A 8 1.22 -14.55 -13.40
C LYS A 8 0.64 -13.17 -13.75
N ARG A 9 -0.22 -12.62 -12.89
CA ARG A 9 -0.85 -11.31 -13.04
C ARG A 9 -0.07 -10.19 -12.38
N LEU A 10 0.97 -10.50 -11.60
CA LEU A 10 1.79 -9.49 -10.94
C LEU A 10 2.59 -8.71 -11.98
N ARG A 11 2.57 -7.39 -11.83
CA ARG A 11 3.36 -6.43 -12.60
C ARG A 11 4.09 -5.53 -11.61
N PRO A 12 5.38 -5.22 -11.83
CA PRO A 12 6.08 -4.28 -10.97
C PRO A 12 5.31 -2.96 -10.93
N ILE A 13 5.27 -2.33 -9.77
CA ILE A 13 4.87 -0.93 -9.70
C ILE A 13 5.91 -0.15 -10.52
N GLN A 14 5.47 0.53 -11.58
CA GLN A 14 6.39 1.08 -12.58
C GLN A 14 7.42 1.99 -11.93
N ASP A 15 8.66 1.80 -12.38
CA ASP A 15 9.81 2.62 -12.08
C ASP A 15 9.54 4.06 -12.54
N LEU A 16 9.56 5.02 -11.61
CA LEU A 16 9.42 6.45 -11.92
C LEU A 16 10.48 6.92 -12.95
N HIS A 17 11.56 6.15 -13.14
CA HIS A 17 12.54 6.35 -14.20
C HIS A 17 11.96 6.35 -15.63
N THR A 18 10.81 5.69 -15.88
CA THR A 18 10.16 5.76 -17.21
C THR A 18 9.35 7.04 -17.43
N TRP A 19 8.97 7.75 -16.35
CA TRP A 19 8.21 9.00 -16.42
C TRP A 19 9.09 10.25 -16.25
N SER A 20 10.29 10.10 -15.69
CA SER A 20 11.31 11.15 -15.65
C SER A 20 12.71 10.51 -15.60
N PRO A 21 13.35 10.24 -16.74
CA PRO A 21 14.69 9.65 -16.81
C PRO A 21 15.75 10.48 -16.07
N ASP A 22 15.51 11.79 -15.96
CA ASP A 22 16.41 12.76 -15.32
C ASP A 22 16.27 12.80 -13.79
N CYS A 23 15.24 12.15 -13.24
CA CYS A 23 15.09 11.97 -11.80
C CYS A 23 15.69 10.62 -11.40
N MET A 24 16.93 10.63 -10.91
CA MET A 24 17.63 9.47 -10.33
C MET A 24 17.02 8.98 -8.99
N VAL A 25 15.70 8.98 -8.85
CA VAL A 25 15.02 8.40 -7.71
C VAL A 25 14.71 6.95 -8.07
N ALA A 26 15.58 6.03 -7.65
CA ALA A 26 15.23 4.62 -7.61
C ALA A 26 13.97 4.52 -6.74
N ALA A 27 12.84 4.20 -7.36
CA ALA A 27 11.63 3.92 -6.60
C ALA A 27 11.81 2.53 -6.01
N ASP A 28 12.22 2.45 -4.75
CA ASP A 28 12.26 1.18 -4.03
C ASP A 28 10.86 0.56 -4.10
N ASP A 29 10.72 -0.55 -4.81
CA ASP A 29 9.45 -1.26 -4.95
C ASP A 29 9.18 -2.19 -3.76
N SER A 30 9.92 -2.01 -2.67
CA SER A 30 9.89 -2.88 -1.50
C SER A 30 10.01 -2.10 -0.20
N PHE A 31 9.56 -2.73 0.88
CA PHE A 31 9.80 -2.27 2.23
C PHE A 31 10.28 -3.45 3.09
N GLU A 32 11.12 -3.16 4.07
CA GLU A 32 11.60 -4.14 5.05
C GLU A 32 10.80 -4.02 6.34
N LEU A 33 10.32 -5.15 6.86
CA LEU A 33 9.83 -5.26 8.22
C LEU A 33 10.80 -6.11 9.03
N ARG A 34 11.16 -5.62 10.20
CA ARG A 34 11.83 -6.41 11.23
C ARG A 34 10.73 -6.95 12.15
N ASP A 35 10.70 -6.56 13.41
CA ASP A 35 9.60 -6.89 14.34
C ASP A 35 8.62 -5.71 14.51
N GLU A 36 8.47 -4.92 13.46
CA GLU A 36 7.76 -3.65 13.46
C GLU A 36 6.35 -3.81 12.89
N SER A 37 5.45 -2.88 13.24
CA SER A 37 4.15 -2.79 12.58
C SER A 37 4.28 -2.02 11.26
N LEU A 38 3.39 -2.30 10.31
CA LEU A 38 3.24 -1.54 9.08
C LEU A 38 2.03 -0.62 9.19
N LEU A 39 2.19 0.65 8.85
CA LEU A 39 1.06 1.54 8.57
C LEU A 39 0.72 1.48 7.08
N ILE A 40 -0.57 1.36 6.79
CA ILE A 40 -1.13 1.56 5.46
C ILE A 40 -2.15 2.68 5.54
N THR A 41 -1.92 3.79 4.84
CA THR A 41 -2.79 4.96 4.86
C THR A 41 -2.73 5.69 3.53
N ASP A 42 -3.74 6.48 3.22
CA ASP A 42 -3.57 7.53 2.21
C ASP A 42 -2.62 8.62 2.74
N PRO A 43 -1.58 9.00 1.96
CA PRO A 43 -0.62 10.04 2.37
C PRO A 43 -1.26 11.41 2.63
N ILE A 44 -2.45 11.71 2.08
CA ILE A 44 -3.14 12.97 2.36
C ILE A 44 -3.46 13.15 3.85
N HIS A 45 -3.62 12.05 4.58
CA HIS A 45 -3.88 12.07 6.02
C HIS A 45 -2.63 12.42 6.85
N LEU A 46 -1.44 12.36 6.24
CA LEU A 46 -0.21 12.85 6.85
C LEU A 46 -0.01 14.36 6.64
N GLY A 47 -0.85 15.05 5.86
CA GLY A 47 -0.81 16.51 5.70
C GLY A 47 0.53 17.06 5.20
N GLU A 48 0.91 18.26 5.64
CA GLU A 48 2.18 18.91 5.25
C GLU A 48 3.44 18.20 5.76
N THR A 49 3.29 17.23 6.66
CA THR A 49 4.37 16.47 7.29
C THR A 49 5.22 15.68 6.28
N VAL A 50 4.75 15.50 5.04
CA VAL A 50 5.53 14.88 3.95
C VAL A 50 6.30 15.87 3.07
N ASN A 51 6.05 17.17 3.19
CA ASN A 51 6.55 18.19 2.25
C ASN A 51 7.69 19.05 2.79
N ALA A 52 7.90 19.11 4.12
CA ALA A 52 8.95 19.91 4.72
C ALA A 52 10.27 19.14 4.79
N SER A 53 11.25 19.47 3.93
CA SER A 53 12.55 18.77 3.87
C SER A 53 13.37 18.83 5.17
N THR A 54 13.04 19.73 6.08
CA THR A 54 13.66 19.89 7.41
C THR A 54 12.90 19.20 8.54
N ASP A 55 11.69 18.68 8.30
CA ASP A 55 10.92 17.96 9.32
C ASP A 55 11.45 16.52 9.45
N PRO A 56 11.85 16.08 10.66
CA PRO A 56 12.27 14.69 10.90
C PRO A 56 11.23 13.65 10.45
N SER A 57 9.95 13.98 10.53
CA SER A 57 8.82 13.16 10.12
C SER A 57 8.78 13.00 8.59
N ALA A 58 8.97 14.10 7.85
CA ALA A 58 9.07 14.06 6.38
C ALA A 58 10.25 13.22 5.94
N SER A 59 11.41 13.46 6.56
CA SER A 59 12.63 12.69 6.37
C SER A 59 12.43 11.20 6.63
N TYR A 60 11.69 10.84 7.67
CA TYR A 60 11.40 9.45 8.00
C TYR A 60 10.51 8.79 6.95
N VAL A 61 9.41 9.46 6.56
CA VAL A 61 8.48 8.95 5.54
C VAL A 61 9.17 8.82 4.19
N GLN A 62 9.99 9.78 3.78
CA GLN A 62 10.73 9.71 2.52
C GLN A 62 11.75 8.56 2.47
N ARG A 63 12.40 8.25 3.61
CA ARG A 63 13.44 7.21 3.67
C ARG A 63 12.89 5.80 3.80
N ARG A 64 11.74 5.62 4.46
CA ARG A 64 11.21 4.30 4.80
C ARG A 64 9.85 3.99 4.19
N GLY A 65 9.15 5.02 3.74
CA GLY A 65 7.81 4.90 3.19
C GLY A 65 7.86 4.53 1.72
N LEU A 66 6.98 3.60 1.33
CA LEU A 66 6.71 3.27 -0.06
C LEU A 66 5.34 3.79 -0.44
N THR A 67 5.28 4.75 -1.37
CA THR A 67 4.02 5.28 -1.89
C THR A 67 3.66 4.60 -3.20
N VAL A 68 2.43 4.08 -3.29
CA VAL A 68 1.92 3.36 -4.46
C VAL A 68 0.66 4.06 -4.98
N THR A 69 0.68 4.41 -6.26
CA THR A 69 -0.43 5.11 -6.91
C THR A 69 -1.58 4.16 -7.25
N TYR A 70 -2.79 4.56 -6.91
CA TYR A 70 -4.04 3.95 -7.33
C TYR A 70 -4.83 4.91 -8.22
N TYR A 71 -4.94 4.58 -9.51
CA TYR A 71 -5.57 5.45 -10.52
C TYR A 71 -7.10 5.42 -10.53
N GLY A 72 -7.73 4.67 -9.62
CA GLY A 72 -9.20 4.57 -9.57
C GLY A 72 -9.91 5.64 -8.76
N GLY A 73 -9.19 6.66 -8.30
CA GLY A 73 -9.76 7.79 -7.56
C GLY A 73 -10.10 7.42 -6.11
N LYS A 74 -11.22 7.96 -5.59
CA LYS A 74 -11.65 7.70 -4.22
C LYS A 74 -12.14 6.27 -4.06
N ALA A 75 -11.45 5.48 -3.24
CA ALA A 75 -11.81 4.11 -2.92
C ALA A 75 -11.64 3.82 -1.42
N SER A 76 -12.25 2.75 -0.97
CA SER A 76 -11.94 2.13 0.32
C SER A 76 -11.91 0.63 0.15
N CYS A 77 -10.96 -0.04 0.80
CA CYS A 77 -10.82 -1.50 0.71
C CYS A 77 -10.38 -2.09 2.05
N PRO A 78 -10.65 -3.38 2.31
CA PRO A 78 -10.02 -4.08 3.42
C PRO A 78 -8.53 -4.32 3.15
N VAL A 79 -7.80 -4.69 4.18
CA VAL A 79 -6.42 -5.18 4.10
C VAL A 79 -6.45 -6.68 4.33
N LEU A 80 -6.17 -7.46 3.29
CA LEU A 80 -6.25 -8.92 3.34
C LEU A 80 -4.85 -9.52 3.41
N TRP A 81 -4.69 -10.59 4.19
CA TRP A 81 -3.45 -11.32 4.31
C TRP A 81 -3.65 -12.81 4.11
N ARG A 82 -2.78 -13.39 3.28
CA ARG A 82 -2.61 -14.82 3.14
C ARG A 82 -1.20 -15.07 2.67
N ASN A 83 -0.37 -15.62 3.55
CA ASN A 83 1.05 -15.83 3.27
C ASN A 83 1.29 -16.45 1.86
N PRO A 84 2.17 -15.86 1.02
CA PRO A 84 3.06 -14.73 1.28
C PRO A 84 2.51 -13.33 0.90
N TYR A 85 1.20 -13.20 0.65
CA TYR A 85 0.60 -12.01 0.06
C TYR A 85 -0.23 -11.17 1.04
N LEU A 86 0.06 -9.88 1.06
CA LEU A 86 -0.82 -8.83 1.53
C LEU A 86 -1.53 -8.21 0.31
N VAL A 87 -2.85 -8.04 0.38
CA VAL A 87 -3.65 -7.59 -0.77
C VAL A 87 -4.56 -6.44 -0.36
N LEU A 88 -4.54 -5.40 -1.18
CA LEU A 88 -5.49 -4.28 -1.16
C LEU A 88 -6.39 -4.42 -2.40
N PRO A 89 -7.60 -5.00 -2.25
CA PRO A 89 -8.50 -5.32 -3.35
C PRO A 89 -9.21 -4.05 -3.84
N LEU A 90 -8.49 -3.20 -4.56
CA LEU A 90 -8.96 -1.91 -5.08
C LEU A 90 -9.61 -2.03 -6.47
N SER A 91 -9.43 -3.16 -7.16
CA SER A 91 -9.92 -3.34 -8.52
C SER A 91 -11.44 -3.24 -8.62
N LEU A 92 -11.93 -2.54 -9.63
CA LEU A 92 -13.38 -2.48 -9.93
C LEU A 92 -13.99 -3.85 -10.22
N SER A 93 -13.21 -4.83 -10.69
CA SER A 93 -13.68 -6.21 -10.89
C SER A 93 -14.18 -6.87 -9.60
N LEU A 94 -13.69 -6.41 -8.45
CA LEU A 94 -13.99 -6.98 -7.13
C LEU A 94 -15.16 -6.26 -6.41
N GLN A 95 -15.83 -5.30 -7.07
CA GLN A 95 -17.03 -4.64 -6.52
C GLN A 95 -18.21 -5.61 -6.33
N LYS A 96 -18.17 -6.78 -6.97
CA LYS A 96 -19.08 -7.90 -6.66
C LYS A 96 -18.40 -8.80 -5.61
N LYS A 97 -19.15 -9.17 -4.57
CA LYS A 97 -18.73 -10.11 -3.50
C LYS A 97 -17.86 -11.23 -4.08
N PHE A 98 -16.55 -11.14 -3.86
CA PHE A 98 -15.62 -12.19 -4.26
C PHE A 98 -15.45 -13.14 -3.08
N SER A 99 -15.43 -14.44 -3.37
CA SER A 99 -15.21 -15.46 -2.34
C SER A 99 -13.74 -15.45 -1.93
N LEU A 100 -13.49 -15.14 -0.67
CA LEU A 100 -12.15 -15.25 -0.09
C LEU A 100 -11.78 -16.72 0.13
N PRO A 101 -10.54 -17.13 -0.13
CA PRO A 101 -10.02 -18.42 0.33
C PRO A 101 -10.14 -18.53 1.87
N ALA A 102 -10.43 -19.73 2.38
CA ALA A 102 -10.74 -19.98 3.79
C ALA A 102 -9.61 -19.60 4.78
N ASP A 103 -8.38 -19.52 4.30
CA ASP A 103 -7.17 -19.17 5.04
C ASP A 103 -6.77 -17.68 4.89
N THR A 104 -7.69 -16.84 4.40
CA THR A 104 -7.46 -15.39 4.27
C THR A 104 -7.85 -14.68 5.57
N GLU A 105 -6.91 -13.93 6.12
CA GLU A 105 -7.11 -13.06 7.28
C GLU A 105 -7.45 -11.64 6.82
N THR A 106 -8.39 -10.98 7.50
CA THR A 106 -8.67 -9.55 7.31
C THR A 106 -7.95 -8.78 8.41
N LEU A 107 -6.83 -8.14 8.07
CA LEU A 107 -6.00 -7.38 9.02
C LEU A 107 -6.58 -6.00 9.33
N ALA A 108 -7.37 -5.46 8.41
CA ALA A 108 -8.18 -4.27 8.63
C ALA A 108 -9.42 -4.31 7.73
N GLU A 109 -10.58 -3.99 8.29
CA GLU A 109 -11.85 -4.01 7.56
C GLU A 109 -11.92 -2.92 6.48
N LYS A 110 -11.26 -1.79 6.73
CA LYS A 110 -11.34 -0.63 5.85
C LYS A 110 -10.12 0.27 6.00
N ILE A 111 -9.52 0.61 4.87
CA ILE A 111 -8.63 1.74 4.69
C ILE A 111 -9.17 2.62 3.57
N SER A 112 -8.98 3.93 3.67
CA SER A 112 -9.40 4.90 2.66
C SER A 112 -8.23 5.25 1.74
N CYS A 113 -8.54 5.43 0.45
CA CYS A 113 -7.63 5.94 -0.57
C CYS A 113 -8.37 7.04 -1.34
N HIS A 114 -8.24 8.28 -0.90
CA HIS A 114 -8.89 9.46 -1.46
C HIS A 114 -8.04 10.21 -2.49
N SER A 115 -6.72 10.27 -2.27
CA SER A 115 -5.74 10.93 -3.14
C SER A 115 -5.40 10.12 -4.39
N GLY A 116 -5.83 8.85 -4.44
CA GLY A 116 -5.37 7.90 -5.45
C GLY A 116 -3.93 7.44 -5.19
N SER A 117 -3.49 7.42 -3.94
CA SER A 117 -2.22 6.83 -3.51
C SER A 117 -2.35 6.21 -2.12
N LEU A 118 -1.48 5.27 -1.84
CA LEU A 118 -1.36 4.60 -0.54
C LEU A 118 0.09 4.54 -0.13
N LEU A 119 0.35 4.87 1.13
CA LEU A 119 1.65 4.81 1.77
C LEU A 119 1.73 3.54 2.61
N PHE A 120 2.80 2.78 2.39
CA PHE A 120 3.26 1.67 3.22
C PHE A 120 4.44 2.17 4.05
N LEU A 121 4.27 2.29 5.36
CA LEU A 121 5.29 2.87 6.24
C LEU A 121 5.61 1.92 7.41
N PRO A 122 6.81 1.31 7.44
CA PRO A 122 7.31 0.61 8.61
C PRO A 122 7.38 1.53 9.84
N LEU A 123 6.83 1.08 10.97
CA LEU A 123 6.74 1.85 12.22
C LEU A 123 7.84 1.43 13.20
N ALA A 124 9.05 1.88 12.90
CA ALA A 124 10.25 1.57 13.66
C ALA A 124 10.37 2.33 14.97
N THR A 125 11.29 1.86 15.81
CA THR A 125 11.54 2.46 17.13
C THR A 125 12.16 3.86 17.03
N ASP A 126 12.88 4.16 15.96
CA ASP A 126 13.50 5.47 15.66
C ASP A 126 12.51 6.47 15.04
N MET A 127 11.23 6.11 14.89
CA MET A 127 10.19 7.00 14.36
C MET A 127 10.02 8.26 15.23
N PRO A 128 10.02 9.47 14.63
CA PRO A 128 9.77 10.72 15.34
C PRO A 128 8.46 10.70 16.12
N ARG A 129 8.46 11.32 17.31
CA ARG A 129 7.29 11.34 18.20
C ARG A 129 6.10 12.06 17.57
N SER A 130 6.33 13.17 16.88
CA SER A 130 5.30 13.91 16.13
C SER A 130 4.55 13.01 15.15
N LEU A 131 5.31 12.24 14.34
CA LEU A 131 4.76 11.31 13.38
C LEU A 131 3.98 10.18 14.07
N ARG A 132 4.51 9.66 15.19
CA ARG A 132 3.83 8.63 15.99
C ARG A 132 2.45 9.08 16.46
N ASP A 133 2.38 10.30 17.01
CA ASP A 133 1.13 10.86 17.53
C ASP A 133 0.12 11.04 16.39
N GLN A 134 0.56 11.55 15.24
CA GLN A 134 -0.27 11.70 14.04
C GLN A 134 -0.80 10.35 13.51
N ILE A 135 0.03 9.32 13.50
CA ILE A 135 -0.38 7.98 13.06
C ILE A 135 -1.48 7.39 13.97
N ASN A 136 -1.39 7.63 15.28
CA ASN A 136 -2.43 7.19 16.20
C ASN A 136 -3.78 7.86 15.89
N TRP A 137 -3.78 9.15 15.52
CA TRP A 137 -4.99 9.85 15.06
C TRP A 137 -5.55 9.26 13.77
N ILE A 138 -4.70 9.05 12.76
CA ILE A 138 -5.10 8.43 11.47
C ILE A 138 -5.78 7.06 11.67
N CYS A 139 -5.23 6.24 12.56
CA CYS A 139 -5.78 4.92 12.87
C CYS A 139 -7.12 5.02 13.62
N THR A 140 -7.25 5.99 14.52
CA THR A 140 -8.50 6.22 15.28
C THR A 140 -9.65 6.61 14.35
N ASP A 141 -9.37 7.42 13.33
CA ASP A 141 -10.35 7.87 12.34
C ASP A 141 -10.61 6.85 11.21
N GLN A 142 -10.06 5.63 11.31
CA GLN A 142 -10.16 4.58 10.28
C GLN A 142 -9.66 5.02 8.89
N ASN A 143 -8.78 6.01 8.85
CA ASN A 143 -8.17 6.53 7.62
C ASN A 143 -6.91 5.76 7.22
N GLY A 144 -6.38 4.96 8.13
CA GLY A 144 -5.32 4.00 7.88
C GLY A 144 -5.37 2.84 8.87
N ALA A 145 -4.54 1.83 8.63
CA ALA A 145 -4.44 0.64 9.45
C ALA A 145 -3.00 0.39 9.89
N LYS A 146 -2.82 0.12 11.18
CA LYS A 146 -1.59 -0.42 11.74
C LYS A 146 -1.71 -1.93 11.83
N ILE A 147 -0.95 -2.64 11.01
CA ILE A 147 -0.98 -4.11 10.95
C ILE A 147 0.35 -4.68 11.41
N LYS A 148 0.32 -5.92 11.92
CA LYS A 148 1.53 -6.69 12.19
C LYS A 148 1.67 -7.78 11.13
N LEU A 149 2.86 -7.87 10.55
CA LEU A 149 3.25 -8.93 9.63
C LEU A 149 4.55 -9.56 10.12
N ALA A 150 4.88 -10.74 9.62
CA ALA A 150 6.16 -11.37 9.94
C ALA A 150 7.34 -10.54 9.42
N ALA A 151 8.49 -10.60 10.09
CA ALA A 151 9.72 -9.99 9.58
C ALA A 151 10.05 -10.50 8.16
N GLY A 152 10.64 -9.64 7.34
CA GLY A 152 11.08 -9.91 5.98
C GLY A 152 11.01 -8.70 5.06
N THR A 153 11.51 -8.88 3.84
CA THR A 153 11.37 -7.91 2.76
C THR A 153 10.07 -8.19 1.99
N TYR A 154 9.30 -7.14 1.76
CA TYR A 154 8.03 -7.21 1.04
C TYR A 154 8.15 -6.40 -0.23
N ARG A 155 7.99 -7.05 -1.38
CA ARG A 155 7.99 -6.39 -2.68
C ARG A 155 6.57 -6.11 -3.14
N VAL A 156 6.31 -4.92 -3.65
CA VAL A 156 4.98 -4.44 -4.01
C VAL A 156 4.76 -4.47 -5.51
N PHE A 157 3.58 -4.93 -5.91
CA PHE A 157 3.18 -5.15 -7.28
C PHE A 157 1.77 -4.61 -7.52
N TYR A 158 1.46 -4.31 -8.77
CA TYR A 158 0.10 -4.30 -9.26
C TYR A 158 -0.30 -5.71 -9.67
N GLU A 159 -1.39 -6.24 -9.13
CA GLU A 159 -2.04 -7.42 -9.72
C GLU A 159 -3.02 -6.96 -10.78
N GLN A 160 -2.70 -7.20 -12.06
CA GLN A 160 -3.55 -6.81 -13.18
C GLN A 160 -4.65 -7.86 -13.39
N LEU A 161 -5.89 -7.51 -13.09
CA LEU A 161 -7.05 -8.35 -13.40
C LEU A 161 -7.51 -8.12 -14.84
N GLU A 162 -8.37 -9.03 -15.31
CA GLU A 162 -9.08 -8.88 -16.57
C GLU A 162 -9.95 -7.63 -16.54
N PHE A 163 -10.01 -6.93 -17.67
CA PHE A 163 -10.76 -5.70 -17.85
C PHE A 163 -11.50 -5.70 -19.19
N PRO A 164 -12.68 -5.07 -19.28
CA PRO A 164 -13.43 -5.00 -20.52
C PRO A 164 -12.69 -4.21 -21.62
N PRO A 165 -12.85 -4.56 -22.91
CA PRO A 165 -12.32 -3.75 -24.02
C PRO A 165 -12.77 -2.29 -23.92
N GLY A 166 -11.85 -1.35 -24.21
CA GLY A 166 -12.10 0.09 -24.12
C GLY A 166 -12.07 0.68 -22.71
N SER A 167 -11.89 -0.14 -21.66
CA SER A 167 -11.72 0.34 -20.29
C SER A 167 -10.29 0.77 -19.99
N LYS A 168 -10.13 1.69 -19.02
CA LYS A 168 -8.82 2.05 -18.47
C LYS A 168 -8.28 0.91 -17.61
N LYS A 169 -7.20 0.25 -18.04
CA LYS A 169 -6.60 -0.93 -17.39
C LYS A 169 -6.24 -0.71 -15.92
N GLU A 170 -5.92 0.53 -15.55
CA GLU A 170 -5.45 0.92 -14.22
C GLU A 170 -6.56 0.81 -13.16
N LEU A 171 -7.83 0.89 -13.57
CA LEU A 171 -8.99 0.71 -12.69
C LEU A 171 -9.20 -0.76 -12.27
N TYR A 172 -8.49 -1.68 -12.92
CA TYR A 172 -8.67 -3.11 -12.77
C TYR A 172 -7.43 -3.77 -12.13
N ARG A 173 -6.85 -3.08 -11.14
CA ARG A 173 -5.65 -3.53 -10.43
C ARG A 173 -5.88 -3.60 -8.94
N ASN A 174 -5.33 -4.64 -8.31
CA ASN A 174 -5.10 -4.64 -6.87
C ASN A 174 -3.67 -4.18 -6.58
N ILE A 175 -3.40 -3.74 -5.36
CA ILE A 175 -2.04 -3.58 -4.85
C ILE A 175 -1.73 -4.81 -4.01
N VAL A 176 -0.58 -5.43 -4.28
CA VAL A 176 -0.15 -6.65 -3.60
C VAL A 176 1.26 -6.48 -3.08
N ALA A 177 1.48 -6.73 -1.79
CA ALA A 177 2.83 -6.88 -1.24
C ALA A 177 3.13 -8.37 -1.03
N GLN A 178 4.21 -8.86 -1.61
CA GLN A 178 4.67 -10.24 -1.52
C GLN A 178 5.91 -10.32 -0.62
N LYS A 179 5.83 -11.10 0.45
CA LYS A 179 6.99 -11.49 1.25
C LYS A 179 7.96 -12.31 0.39
N GLN A 180 9.21 -11.88 0.34
CA GLN A 180 10.32 -12.55 -0.36
C GLN A 180 10.89 -13.71 0.46
#